data_AF-A0A662I6U4-F1
#
_entry.id   AF-A0A662I6U4-F1
#
_cell.length_a   1.000
_cell.length_b   1.000
_cell.length_c   1.000
_cell.angle_alpha   90.00
_cell.angle_beta   90.00
_cell.angle_gamma   90.00
#
_symmetry.space_group_name_H-M   'P 1'
#
loop_
_entity.id
_entity.type
_entity.pdbx_description
1 polymer ?
#
loop_
_entity_poly.entity_id
_entity_poly.type
_entity_poly.pdbx_seq_one_letter_code
_entity_poly.pdbx_strand_id
1 'polypeptide(L)'
;MEHLRGVVDEIKSLYEELNNAVSQGEVDKGIEIGLKLFSKLTEISRTYVLLNILDENVRETVDDIIRDYEQALCYLKGANDALKGFSNGEIVKTRKEILRILIAYVQGMIGFVLGALAILMDCGRVLAPVKNGIERQSGRKSNVLLHII
;
A
#
# COMPACT_ATOMS: atom_id res chain seq x y z
N MET A 1 -2.56 5.27 -17.51
CA MET A 1 -3.97 5.19 -17.09
C MET A 1 -4.48 3.74 -17.09
N GLU A 2 -4.24 2.93 -18.13
CA GLU A 2 -4.66 1.51 -18.15
C GLU A 2 -4.04 0.65 -17.03
N HIS A 3 -2.76 0.84 -16.71
CA HIS A 3 -2.10 0.05 -15.66
C HIS A 3 -2.69 0.27 -14.26
N LEU A 4 -3.03 1.51 -13.90
CA LEU A 4 -3.66 1.84 -12.62
C LEU A 4 -5.07 1.24 -12.52
N ARG A 5 -5.83 1.25 -13.63
CA ARG A 5 -7.16 0.64 -13.67
C ARG A 5 -7.10 -0.86 -13.42
N GLY A 6 -6.16 -1.56 -14.05
CA GLY A 6 -5.95 -3.00 -13.82
C GLY A 6 -5.59 -3.31 -12.36
N VAL A 7 -4.74 -2.49 -11.74
CA VAL A 7 -4.38 -2.63 -10.32
C VAL A 7 -5.59 -2.41 -9.40
N VAL A 8 -6.43 -1.42 -9.69
CA VAL A 8 -7.66 -1.16 -8.90
C VAL A 8 -8.66 -2.31 -9.04
N ASP A 9 -8.83 -2.85 -10.24
CA ASP A 9 -9.73 -3.98 -10.48
C ASP A 9 -9.23 -5.26 -9.79
N GLU A 10 -7.91 -5.48 -9.76
CA GLU A 10 -7.27 -6.57 -9.01
C GLU A 10 -7.51 -6.46 -7.50
N ILE A 11 -7.34 -5.27 -6.90
CA ILE A 11 -7.64 -5.04 -5.48
C ILE A 11 -9.10 -5.34 -5.16
N LYS A 12 -10.02 -4.87 -6.02
CA LYS A 12 -11.46 -5.11 -5.84
C LYS A 12 -11.78 -6.60 -5.87
N SER A 13 -11.24 -7.32 -6.86
CA SER A 13 -11.39 -8.78 -6.96
C SER A 13 -10.90 -9.47 -5.69
N LEU A 14 -9.67 -9.16 -5.25
CA LEU A 14 -9.10 -9.75 -4.04
C LEU A 14 -9.91 -9.42 -2.78
N TYR A 15 -10.45 -8.21 -2.68
CA TYR A 15 -11.30 -7.80 -1.55
C TYR A 15 -12.64 -8.55 -1.55
N GLU A 16 -13.28 -8.70 -2.70
CA GLU A 16 -14.49 -9.50 -2.85
C GLU A 16 -14.26 -10.98 -2.54
N GLU A 17 -13.17 -11.55 -3.07
CA GLU A 17 -12.75 -12.92 -2.78
C GLU A 17 -12.48 -13.14 -1.29
N LEU A 18 -11.82 -12.17 -0.62
CA LEU A 18 -11.58 -12.22 0.82
C LEU A 18 -12.91 -12.24 1.60
N ASN A 19 -13.84 -11.35 1.27
CA ASN A 19 -15.14 -11.29 1.93
C ASN A 19 -15.94 -12.60 1.73
N ASN A 20 -15.87 -13.18 0.53
CA ASN A 20 -16.51 -14.45 0.24
C ASN A 20 -15.92 -15.58 1.08
N ALA A 21 -14.59 -15.69 1.14
CA ALA A 21 -13.90 -16.70 1.95
C ALA A 21 -14.24 -16.56 3.45
N VAL A 22 -14.27 -15.33 3.96
CA VAL A 22 -14.65 -15.03 5.35
C VAL A 22 -16.10 -15.43 5.62
N SER A 23 -17.02 -15.08 4.73
CA SER A 23 -18.46 -15.35 4.87
C SER A 23 -18.78 -16.85 4.82
N GLN A 24 -18.00 -17.62 4.05
CA GLN A 24 -18.11 -19.08 3.96
C GLN A 24 -17.37 -19.81 5.08
N GLY A 25 -16.66 -19.11 5.95
CA GLY A 25 -15.85 -19.70 7.02
C GLY A 25 -14.59 -20.42 6.53
N GLU A 26 -14.15 -20.14 5.30
CA GLU A 26 -12.95 -20.71 4.66
C GLU A 26 -11.68 -20.02 5.20
N VAL A 27 -11.32 -20.31 6.46
CA VAL A 27 -10.27 -19.58 7.20
C VAL A 27 -8.93 -19.55 6.46
N ASP A 28 -8.42 -20.71 6.02
CA ASP A 28 -7.11 -20.79 5.37
C ASP A 28 -7.05 -20.02 4.05
N LYS A 29 -8.12 -20.14 3.25
CA LYS A 29 -8.25 -19.40 2.00
C LYS A 29 -8.37 -17.89 2.26
N GLY A 30 -9.11 -17.49 3.31
CA GLY A 30 -9.18 -16.10 3.75
C GLY A 30 -7.80 -15.54 4.13
N ILE A 31 -6.97 -16.33 4.83
CA ILE A 31 -5.59 -15.94 5.15
C ILE A 31 -4.76 -15.77 3.87
N GLU A 32 -4.85 -16.73 2.93
CA GLU A 32 -4.10 -16.66 1.67
C GLU A 32 -4.46 -15.42 0.84
N ILE A 33 -5.76 -15.17 0.63
CA ILE A 33 -6.25 -14.01 -0.14
C ILE A 33 -5.90 -12.71 0.59
N GLY A 34 -6.11 -12.65 1.91
CA GLY A 34 -5.80 -11.47 2.71
C GLY A 34 -4.32 -11.11 2.67
N LEU A 35 -3.41 -12.10 2.70
CA LEU A 35 -1.97 -11.87 2.58
C LEU A 35 -1.59 -11.34 1.18
N LYS A 36 -2.22 -11.85 0.12
CA LYS A 36 -2.03 -11.34 -1.26
C LYS A 36 -2.50 -9.89 -1.37
N LEU A 37 -3.72 -9.60 -0.89
CA LEU A 37 -4.29 -8.26 -0.89
C LEU A 37 -3.43 -7.28 -0.10
N PHE A 38 -3.02 -7.65 1.12
CA PHE A 38 -2.18 -6.79 1.95
C PHE A 38 -0.83 -6.50 1.28
N SER A 39 -0.20 -7.50 0.67
CA SER A 39 1.02 -7.32 -0.12
C SER A 39 0.84 -6.36 -1.29
N LYS A 40 -0.29 -6.46 -2.01
CA LYS A 40 -0.58 -5.55 -3.13
C LYS A 40 -0.78 -4.11 -2.66
N LEU A 41 -1.45 -3.92 -1.53
CA LEU A 41 -1.65 -2.60 -0.94
C LEU A 41 -0.33 -1.95 -0.53
N THR A 42 0.61 -2.71 0.06
CA THR A 42 1.97 -2.18 0.36
C THR A 42 2.72 -1.75 -0.90
N GLU A 43 2.66 -2.53 -1.97
CA GLU A 43 3.29 -2.19 -3.27
C GLU A 43 2.71 -0.90 -3.87
N ILE A 44 1.39 -0.74 -3.78
CA ILE A 44 0.70 0.45 -4.29
C ILE A 44 1.06 1.68 -3.49
N SER A 45 1.15 1.58 -2.16
CA SER A 45 1.58 2.68 -1.32
C SER A 45 2.99 3.14 -1.68
N ARG A 46 3.92 2.21 -1.95
CA ARG A 46 5.26 2.56 -2.45
C ARG A 46 5.21 3.27 -3.79
N THR A 47 4.46 2.71 -4.75
CA THR A 47 4.52 3.12 -6.16
C THR A 47 3.71 4.39 -6.45
N TYR A 48 2.54 4.53 -5.83
CA TYR A 48 1.58 5.58 -6.16
C TYR A 48 1.43 6.63 -5.06
N VAL A 49 1.67 6.28 -3.80
CA VAL A 49 1.62 7.26 -2.71
C VAL A 49 2.99 7.88 -2.50
N LEU A 50 3.98 7.10 -2.06
CA LEU A 50 5.29 7.61 -1.64
C LEU A 50 6.02 8.36 -2.76
N LEU A 51 5.99 7.85 -4.01
CA LEU A 51 6.67 8.49 -5.14
C LEU A 51 6.08 9.86 -5.53
N ASN A 52 4.84 10.17 -5.15
CA ASN A 52 4.19 11.44 -5.49
C ASN A 52 4.28 12.49 -4.37
N ILE A 53 4.94 12.16 -3.25
CA ILE A 53 5.20 13.10 -2.17
C ILE A 53 6.54 13.80 -2.43
N LEU A 54 6.50 15.13 -2.58
CA LEU A 54 7.67 15.97 -2.86
C LEU A 54 8.30 16.58 -1.59
N ASP A 55 7.53 16.69 -0.51
CA ASP A 55 8.06 17.21 0.76
C ASP A 55 8.77 16.08 1.49
N GLU A 56 10.07 16.26 1.77
CA GLU A 56 10.91 15.19 2.32
C GLU A 56 10.47 14.74 3.71
N ASN A 57 10.02 15.67 4.57
CA ASN A 57 9.57 15.32 5.92
C ASN A 57 8.28 14.49 5.88
N VAL A 58 7.35 14.88 5.02
CA VAL A 58 6.11 14.12 4.79
C VAL A 58 6.43 12.77 4.15
N ARG A 59 7.40 12.73 3.22
CA ARG A 59 7.84 11.52 2.54
C ARG A 59 8.46 10.52 3.52
N GLU A 60 9.34 10.96 4.41
CA GLU A 60 9.91 10.13 5.47
C GLU A 60 8.82 9.57 6.39
N THR A 61 7.90 10.43 6.84
CA THR A 61 6.77 9.99 7.68
C THR A 61 5.93 8.91 6.98
N VAL A 62 5.66 9.09 5.69
CA VAL A 62 4.90 8.12 4.89
C VAL A 62 5.70 6.86 4.61
N ASP A 63 7.01 6.95 4.40
CA ASP A 63 7.91 5.78 4.30
C ASP A 63 7.82 4.94 5.58
N ASP A 64 7.96 5.57 6.75
CA ASP A 64 7.88 4.89 8.04
C ASP A 64 6.53 4.17 8.24
N ILE A 65 5.41 4.84 7.93
CA ILE A 65 4.08 4.20 7.98
C ILE A 65 4.02 2.97 7.06
N ILE A 66 4.52 3.07 5.83
CA ILE A 66 4.52 1.95 4.89
C ILE A 66 5.41 0.80 5.41
N ARG A 67 6.57 1.11 6.00
CA ARG A 67 7.47 0.12 6.61
C ARG A 67 6.80 -0.63 7.76
N ASP A 68 6.02 0.06 8.60
CA ASP A 68 5.28 -0.58 9.68
C ASP A 68 4.27 -1.60 9.14
N TYR A 69 3.55 -1.27 8.06
CA TYR A 69 2.65 -2.19 7.38
C TYR A 69 3.40 -3.37 6.71
N GLU A 70 4.54 -3.12 6.08
CA GLU A 70 5.39 -4.17 5.49
C GLU A 70 5.92 -5.13 6.56
N GLN A 71 6.32 -4.61 7.71
CA GLN A 71 6.76 -5.41 8.85
C GLN A 71 5.62 -6.25 9.42
N ALA A 72 4.43 -5.68 9.58
CA ALA A 72 3.23 -6.43 9.97
C ALA A 72 2.89 -7.56 8.99
N LEU A 73 3.02 -7.31 7.67
CA LEU A 73 2.85 -8.33 6.65
C LEU A 73 3.87 -9.47 6.79
N CYS A 74 5.14 -9.16 7.07
CA CYS A 74 6.17 -10.16 7.33
C CYS A 74 5.83 -11.03 8.56
N TYR A 75 5.37 -10.42 9.65
CA TYR A 75 4.95 -11.17 10.84
C TYR A 75 3.76 -12.09 10.56
N LEU A 76 2.76 -11.62 9.82
CA LEU A 76 1.58 -12.43 9.48
C LEU A 76 1.93 -13.60 8.53
N LYS A 77 2.84 -13.37 7.56
CA LYS A 77 3.38 -14.45 6.72
C LYS A 77 4.12 -15.49 7.55
N GLY A 78 5.03 -15.05 8.42
CA GLY A 78 5.79 -15.94 9.30
C GLY A 78 4.90 -16.73 10.26
N ALA A 79 3.87 -16.08 10.82
CA ALA A 79 2.88 -16.75 11.68
C ALA A 79 2.09 -17.82 10.91
N ASN A 80 1.61 -17.50 9.70
CA ASN A 80 0.90 -18.47 8.86
C ASN A 80 1.80 -19.66 8.48
N ASP A 81 3.06 -19.41 8.13
CA ASP A 81 4.01 -20.46 7.76
C ASP A 81 4.35 -21.37 8.95
N ALA A 82 4.57 -20.80 10.14
CA ALA A 82 4.78 -21.58 11.36
C ALA A 82 3.60 -22.51 11.65
N LEU A 83 2.37 -22.05 11.40
CA LEU A 83 1.17 -22.84 11.63
C LEU A 83 0.92 -23.96 10.60
N LYS A 84 1.61 -23.98 9.46
CA LYS A 84 1.45 -25.07 8.47
C LYS A 84 1.96 -26.42 8.99
N GLY A 85 2.83 -26.42 9.99
CA GLY A 85 3.40 -27.64 10.59
C GLY A 85 2.51 -28.34 11.63
N PHE A 86 1.35 -27.79 11.98
CA PHE A 86 0.49 -28.30 13.05
C PHE A 86 -0.77 -28.98 12.52
N SER A 87 -1.32 -29.92 13.29
CA SER A 87 -2.57 -30.61 12.96
C SER A 87 -3.77 -29.64 13.01
N ASN A 88 -4.69 -29.75 12.04
CA ASN A 88 -5.75 -28.75 11.83
C ASN A 88 -6.63 -28.49 13.06
N GLY A 89 -6.91 -29.49 13.89
CA GLY A 89 -7.81 -29.34 15.05
C GLY A 89 -7.26 -28.44 16.16
N GLU A 90 -5.94 -28.46 16.38
CA GLU A 90 -5.30 -27.76 17.51
C GLU A 90 -5.16 -26.25 17.26
N ILE A 91 -5.15 -25.83 15.99
CA ILE A 91 -4.80 -24.46 15.59
C ILE A 91 -5.94 -23.67 14.94
N VAL A 92 -7.15 -24.23 14.79
CA VAL A 92 -8.30 -23.53 14.17
C VAL A 92 -8.53 -22.17 14.82
N LYS A 93 -8.51 -22.10 16.17
CA LYS A 93 -8.72 -20.85 16.90
C LYS A 93 -7.63 -19.82 16.58
N THR A 94 -6.38 -20.25 16.54
CA THR A 94 -5.23 -19.39 16.22
C THR A 94 -5.29 -18.89 14.77
N ARG A 95 -5.65 -19.75 13.82
CA ARG A 95 -5.85 -19.37 12.42
C ARG A 95 -6.97 -18.34 12.25
N LYS A 96 -8.09 -18.51 12.96
CA LYS A 96 -9.17 -17.50 13.00
C LYS A 96 -8.69 -16.17 13.56
N GLU A 97 -7.84 -16.19 14.58
CA GLU A 97 -7.26 -14.97 15.15
C GLU A 97 -6.31 -14.27 14.17
N ILE A 98 -5.45 -15.03 13.48
CA ILE A 98 -4.59 -14.48 12.41
C ILE A 98 -5.44 -13.84 11.32
N LEU A 99 -6.49 -14.52 10.87
CA LEU A 99 -7.40 -13.98 9.86
C LEU A 99 -8.04 -12.67 10.33
N ARG A 100 -8.47 -12.60 11.60
CA ARG A 100 -9.04 -11.38 12.20
C ARG A 100 -8.06 -10.23 12.20
N ILE A 101 -6.83 -10.47 12.65
CA ILE A 101 -5.76 -9.47 12.68
C ILE A 101 -5.42 -9.02 11.25
N LEU A 102 -5.29 -9.96 10.31
CA LEU A 102 -5.01 -9.68 8.91
C LEU A 102 -6.08 -8.78 8.28
N ILE A 103 -7.36 -9.06 8.51
CA ILE A 103 -8.47 -8.22 8.01
C ILE A 103 -8.35 -6.79 8.56
N ALA A 104 -8.03 -6.63 9.85
CA ALA A 104 -7.85 -5.31 10.45
C ALA A 104 -6.69 -4.53 9.79
N TYR A 105 -5.55 -5.18 9.53
CA TYR A 105 -4.42 -4.56 8.83
C TYR A 105 -4.76 -4.20 7.38
N VAL A 106 -5.46 -5.09 6.65
CA VAL A 106 -5.95 -4.82 5.29
C VAL A 106 -6.84 -3.58 5.28
N GLN A 107 -7.83 -3.50 6.18
CA GLN A 107 -8.72 -2.33 6.25
C GLN A 107 -7.99 -1.04 6.61
N GLY A 108 -7.06 -1.10 7.57
CA GLY A 108 -6.21 0.04 7.90
C GLY A 108 -5.41 0.53 6.69
N MET A 109 -4.79 -0.40 5.95
CA MET A 109 -3.98 -0.06 4.78
C MET A 109 -4.82 0.48 3.61
N ILE A 110 -6.04 -0.04 3.39
CA ILE A 110 -6.99 0.54 2.43
C ILE A 110 -7.30 1.98 2.81
N GLY A 111 -7.62 2.23 4.09
CA GLY A 111 -7.90 3.58 4.59
C GLY A 111 -6.73 4.53 4.40
N PHE A 112 -5.51 4.07 4.69
CA PHE A 112 -4.28 4.81 4.45
C PHE A 112 -4.10 5.17 2.96
N VAL A 113 -4.18 4.19 2.05
CA VAL A 113 -4.02 4.41 0.61
C VAL A 113 -5.05 5.41 0.09
N LEU A 114 -6.33 5.23 0.44
CA LEU A 114 -7.40 6.13 -0.01
C LEU A 114 -7.22 7.55 0.52
N GLY A 115 -6.90 7.69 1.81
CA GLY A 115 -6.66 9.00 2.43
C GLY A 115 -5.48 9.73 1.79
N ALA A 116 -4.37 9.01 1.60
CA ALA A 116 -3.18 9.59 0.98
C ALA A 116 -3.43 10.01 -0.48
N LEU A 117 -4.09 9.17 -1.27
CA LEU A 117 -4.44 9.49 -2.65
C LEU A 117 -5.41 10.68 -2.74
N ALA A 118 -6.38 10.78 -1.83
CA ALA A 118 -7.31 11.91 -1.78
C ALA A 118 -6.57 13.24 -1.51
N ILE A 119 -5.64 13.25 -0.54
CA ILE A 119 -4.82 14.42 -0.23
C ILE A 119 -3.94 14.80 -1.43
N LEU A 120 -3.28 13.82 -2.05
CA LEU A 120 -2.44 14.08 -3.23
C LEU A 120 -3.27 14.66 -4.38
N MET A 121 -4.51 14.20 -4.56
CA MET A 121 -5.43 14.70 -5.60
C MET A 121 -5.83 16.14 -5.32
N ASP A 122 -6.17 16.47 -4.08
CA ASP A 122 -6.53 17.82 -3.65
C ASP A 122 -5.35 18.81 -3.80
N CYS A 123 -4.13 18.35 -3.49
CA CYS A 123 -2.91 19.13 -3.69
C CYS A 123 -2.48 19.28 -5.16
N GLY A 124 -3.24 18.73 -6.12
CA GLY A 124 -2.92 18.77 -7.55
C GLY A 124 -1.69 17.93 -7.94
N ARG A 125 -1.30 16.97 -7.11
CA ARG A 125 -0.08 16.14 -7.28
C ARG A 125 -0.34 14.74 -7.83
N VAL A 126 -1.59 14.39 -8.15
CA VAL A 126 -1.93 13.08 -8.71
C VAL A 126 -1.91 13.12 -10.24
N LEU A 127 -0.98 12.34 -10.81
CA LEU A 127 -0.80 11.97 -12.23
C LEU A 127 0.07 12.90 -13.10
N ALA A 128 1.35 13.06 -12.76
CA ALA A 128 2.36 13.17 -13.82
C ALA A 128 2.84 11.74 -14.17
N PRO A 129 2.79 11.30 -15.44
CA PRO A 129 3.39 10.02 -15.80
C PRO A 129 4.87 10.04 -15.45
N VAL A 130 5.38 8.95 -14.85
CA VAL A 130 6.81 8.75 -14.62
C VAL A 130 7.52 8.82 -15.98
N LYS A 131 8.06 10.00 -16.32
CA LYS A 131 8.96 10.16 -17.45
C LYS A 131 10.33 9.66 -17.02
N ASN A 132 10.67 8.45 -17.43
CA ASN A 132 12.05 8.04 -17.54
C ASN A 132 12.75 8.99 -18.52
N GLY A 133 13.82 9.66 -18.08
CA GLY A 133 14.72 10.38 -18.97
C GLY A 133 15.00 11.81 -18.54
N ILE A 134 16.16 11.97 -17.91
CA ILE A 134 17.11 13.09 -18.02
C ILE A 134 16.67 14.21 -18.98
N GLU A 135 16.43 15.41 -18.47
CA GLU A 135 16.80 16.64 -19.18
C GLU A 135 16.93 17.87 -18.25
N ARG A 136 18.21 18.17 -17.98
CA ARG A 136 18.88 19.48 -17.95
C ARG A 136 18.20 20.68 -17.28
N GLN A 137 18.92 21.19 -16.29
CA GLN A 137 18.96 22.61 -15.93
C GLN A 137 18.94 23.51 -17.18
N SER A 138 17.96 24.41 -17.27
CA SER A 138 18.11 25.69 -17.96
C SER A 138 16.91 26.59 -17.67
N GLY A 139 17.19 27.80 -17.19
CA GLY A 139 16.28 28.93 -17.39
C GLY A 139 15.55 29.47 -16.16
N ARG A 140 16.27 30.04 -15.19
CA ARG A 140 15.75 31.17 -14.42
C ARG A 140 16.52 32.44 -14.83
N LYS A 141 16.05 33.13 -15.87
CA LYS A 141 16.26 34.56 -15.99
C LYS A 141 15.18 35.24 -15.16
N SER A 142 15.56 35.97 -14.11
CA SER A 142 15.57 37.44 -14.14
C SER A 142 15.75 38.03 -12.73
N ASN A 143 16.38 39.21 -12.75
CA ASN A 143 16.35 40.29 -11.75
C ASN A 143 17.41 40.26 -10.64
N VAL A 144 18.61 40.73 -10.98
CA VAL A 144 19.33 41.69 -10.14
C VAL A 144 19.71 42.87 -11.03
N LEU A 145 18.90 43.93 -10.99
CA LEU A 145 19.31 45.28 -11.38
C LEU A 145 19.72 45.97 -10.07
N LEU A 146 21.02 46.10 -9.85
CA LEU A 146 21.59 47.09 -8.93
C LEU A 146 22.66 47.83 -9.74
N HIS A 147 22.27 49.01 -10.19
CA HIS A 147 23.14 50.01 -10.80
C HIS A 147 24.20 50.46 -9.78
N ILE A 148 25.47 50.44 -10.20
CA ILE A 148 26.53 51.26 -9.62
C ILE A 148 26.94 52.23 -10.73
N ILE A 149 26.61 53.51 -10.56
CA ILE A 149 27.42 54.68 -10.92
C ILE A 149 27.34 55.60 -9.70
#